data_AF-A0A1W9LJ00-F1
#
_entry.id   AF-A0A1W9LJ00-F1
#
_cell.length_a   1.000
_cell.length_b   1.000
_cell.length_c   1.000
_cell.angle_alpha   90.00
_cell.angle_beta   90.00
_cell.angle_gamma   90.00
#
_symmetry.space_group_name_H-M   'P 1'
#
loop_
_entity.id
_entity.type
_entity.pdbx_description
1 polymer ?
#
loop_
_entity_poly.entity_id
_entity_poly.type
_entity_poly.pdbx_seq_one_letter_code
_entity_poly.pdbx_strand_id
1 'polypeptide(L)'
;MGSKKKVAKEKPIDKMTAKELRELAKEIPGVTGAHGMNKPELISSIKKAKGIAEAPLKKSDSSIRELKLKIKTVKAKRVTALEADNAKMALILRRRISRLKKKTRR
;
A
#
# COMPACT_ATOMS: atom_id res chain seq x y z
N MET A 1 -39.21 23.56 9.42
CA MET A 1 -38.56 22.38 10.04
C MET A 1 -37.96 21.49 8.95
N GLY A 2 -36.63 21.36 8.93
CA GLY A 2 -35.94 20.15 8.45
C GLY A 2 -35.67 19.97 6.95
N SER A 3 -34.90 20.87 6.32
CA SER A 3 -34.25 20.54 5.04
C SER A 3 -33.14 19.50 5.27
N LYS A 4 -33.45 18.23 4.97
CA LYS A 4 -32.50 17.11 5.01
C LYS A 4 -31.33 17.41 4.05
N LYS A 5 -30.17 17.80 4.61
CA LYS A 5 -28.89 17.91 3.91
C LYS A 5 -28.58 16.57 3.25
N LYS A 6 -28.53 16.57 1.92
CA LYS A 6 -28.04 15.46 1.10
C LYS A 6 -26.60 15.19 1.51
N VAL A 7 -26.38 14.11 2.28
CA VAL A 7 -25.07 13.54 2.54
C VAL A 7 -24.55 13.03 1.21
N ALA A 8 -23.80 13.90 0.52
CA ALA A 8 -23.07 13.55 -0.68
C ALA A 8 -22.10 12.43 -0.28
N LYS A 9 -22.37 11.22 -0.78
CA LYS A 9 -21.47 10.08 -0.69
C LYS A 9 -20.17 10.47 -1.39
N GLU A 10 -19.24 11.06 -0.64
CA GLU A 10 -17.91 11.38 -1.12
C GLU A 10 -17.27 10.08 -1.63
N LYS A 11 -16.74 10.12 -2.86
CA LYS A 11 -15.89 9.03 -3.36
C LYS A 11 -14.83 8.76 -2.29
N PRO A 12 -14.54 7.49 -1.95
CA PRO A 12 -13.49 7.20 -0.98
C PRO A 12 -12.18 7.82 -1.45
N ILE A 13 -11.54 8.61 -0.58
CA ILE A 13 -10.30 9.37 -0.84
C ILE A 13 -9.23 8.47 -1.49
N ASP A 14 -9.23 7.18 -1.14
CA ASP A 14 -8.30 6.17 -1.65
C ASP A 14 -8.44 5.85 -3.15
N LYS A 15 -9.60 6.16 -3.75
CA LYS A 15 -9.85 5.96 -5.19
C LYS A 15 -9.68 7.23 -6.03
N MET A 16 -9.48 8.38 -5.39
CA MET A 16 -9.29 9.63 -6.12
C MET A 16 -7.96 9.64 -6.88
N THR A 17 -7.96 10.38 -7.98
CA THR A 17 -6.76 10.65 -8.77
C THR A 17 -5.88 11.68 -8.05
N ALA A 18 -4.59 11.73 -8.39
CA ALA A 18 -3.68 12.69 -7.76
C ALA A 18 -4.09 14.15 -7.99
N LYS A 19 -4.82 14.45 -9.08
CA LYS A 19 -5.36 15.79 -9.36
C LYS A 19 -6.50 16.16 -8.40
N GLU A 20 -7.49 15.27 -8.26
CA GLU A 20 -8.60 15.44 -7.32
C GLU A 20 -8.10 15.57 -5.86
N LEU A 21 -7.07 14.81 -5.48
CA LEU A 21 -6.44 14.91 -4.16
C LEU A 21 -5.71 16.25 -3.94
N ARG A 22 -5.13 16.85 -4.99
CA ARG A 22 -4.48 18.17 -4.88
C ARG A 22 -5.49 19.30 -4.78
N GLU A 23 -6.61 19.20 -5.49
CA GLU A 23 -7.70 20.17 -5.42
C GLU A 23 -8.32 20.17 -4.02
N LEU A 24 -8.64 19.00 -3.48
CA LEU A 24 -9.12 18.86 -2.11
C LEU A 24 -8.10 19.34 -1.06
N ALA A 25 -6.80 19.14 -1.31
CA ALA A 25 -5.76 19.65 -0.42
C ALA A 25 -5.64 21.18 -0.45
N LYS A 26 -5.93 21.84 -1.59
CA LYS A 26 -5.94 23.31 -1.70
C LYS A 26 -7.15 23.93 -0.98
N GLU A 27 -8.29 23.25 -0.97
CA GLU A 27 -9.50 23.72 -0.30
C GLU A 27 -9.41 23.61 1.23
N ILE A 28 -8.53 22.75 1.75
CA ILE A 28 -8.36 22.55 3.18
C ILE A 28 -7.31 23.54 3.73
N PRO A 29 -7.70 24.49 4.62
CA PRO A 29 -6.76 25.38 5.27
C PRO A 29 -5.86 24.56 6.22
N GLY A 30 -4.61 24.33 5.82
CA GLY A 30 -3.62 23.59 6.60
C GLY A 30 -2.76 22.60 5.80
N VAL A 31 -3.12 22.28 4.55
CA VAL A 31 -2.29 21.42 3.68
C VAL A 31 -1.50 22.28 2.68
N THR A 32 -0.41 22.88 3.14
CA THR A 32 0.55 23.57 2.27
C THR A 32 1.50 22.57 1.60
N GLY A 33 1.71 22.69 0.29
CA GLY A 33 2.66 21.84 -0.45
C GLY A 33 2.04 20.65 -1.19
N ALA A 34 0.74 20.68 -1.48
CA ALA A 34 0.03 19.60 -2.19
C ALA A 34 0.65 19.18 -3.53
N HIS A 35 1.34 20.08 -4.23
CA HIS A 35 2.01 19.77 -5.51
C HIS A 35 3.30 18.94 -5.35
N GLY A 36 3.94 18.99 -4.18
CA GLY A 36 5.18 18.26 -3.88
C GLY A 36 4.98 16.89 -3.22
N MET A 37 3.75 16.58 -2.79
CA MET A 37 3.44 15.33 -2.06
C MET A 37 3.10 14.19 -3.00
N ASN A 38 3.59 12.99 -2.68
CA ASN A 38 3.21 11.76 -3.38
C ASN A 38 1.74 11.41 -3.12
N LYS A 39 1.09 10.66 -4.02
CA LYS A 39 -0.31 10.19 -3.84
C LYS A 39 -0.63 9.63 -2.43
N PRO A 40 0.20 8.75 -1.82
CA PRO A 40 -0.05 8.27 -0.46
C PRO A 40 0.08 9.36 0.61
N GLU A 41 0.98 10.33 0.44
CA GLU A 41 1.18 11.46 1.37
C GLU A 41 0.05 12.48 1.30
N LEU A 42 -0.53 12.69 0.10
CA LEU A 42 -1.74 13.48 -0.07
C LEU A 42 -2.94 12.85 0.63
N ILE A 43 -3.12 11.54 0.49
CA ILE A 43 -4.21 10.80 1.15
C ILE A 43 -4.10 10.92 2.68
N SER A 44 -2.91 10.76 3.24
CA SER A 44 -2.72 10.88 4.70
C SER A 44 -2.91 12.31 5.20
N SER A 45 -2.43 13.31 4.46
CA SER A 45 -2.60 14.74 4.83
C SER A 45 -4.07 15.15 4.81
N ILE A 46 -4.83 14.75 3.79
CA ILE A 46 -6.26 15.01 3.70
C ILE A 46 -7.04 14.24 4.78
N LYS A 47 -6.68 12.98 5.06
CA LYS A 47 -7.33 12.19 6.14
C LYS A 47 -7.07 12.79 7.53
N LYS A 48 -5.85 13.26 7.79
CA LYS A 48 -5.49 13.98 9.02
C LYS A 48 -6.26 15.29 9.16
N ALA A 49 -6.34 16.08 8.09
CA ALA A 49 -7.04 17.35 8.13
C ALA A 49 -8.58 17.21 8.18
N LYS A 50 -9.14 16.10 7.67
CA LYS A 50 -10.56 15.73 7.80
C LYS A 50 -10.91 14.98 9.10
N GLY A 51 -9.93 14.70 9.98
CA GLY A 51 -10.17 14.05 11.28
C GLY A 51 -10.66 12.59 11.21
N ILE A 52 -10.47 11.90 10.08
CA ILE A 52 -10.91 10.51 9.93
C ILE A 52 -9.78 9.59 10.40
N ALA A 53 -10.02 8.88 11.50
CA ALA A 53 -9.10 7.91 12.08
C ALA A 53 -8.60 6.91 11.02
N GLU A 54 -7.28 6.77 10.94
CA GLU A 54 -6.59 5.90 10.00
C GLU A 54 -6.96 4.43 10.25
N ALA A 55 -7.98 3.93 9.55
CA ALA A 55 -8.05 2.49 9.32
C ALA A 55 -6.83 2.13 8.45
N PRO A 56 -5.95 1.22 8.88
CA PRO A 56 -4.77 0.86 8.13
C PRO A 56 -5.23 0.29 6.78
N LEU A 57 -5.00 1.08 5.73
CA LEU A 57 -5.23 0.65 4.35
C LEU A 57 -4.47 -0.66 4.18
N LYS A 58 -5.20 -1.74 3.93
CA LYS A 58 -4.62 -3.00 3.48
C LYS A 58 -3.85 -2.67 2.21
N LYS A 59 -2.54 -2.41 2.34
CA LYS A 59 -1.65 -2.11 1.23
C LYS A 59 -1.72 -3.29 0.28
N SER A 60 -2.50 -3.14 -0.78
CA SER A 60 -2.60 -4.12 -1.84
C SER A 60 -1.24 -4.20 -2.50
N ASP A 61 -0.70 -5.40 -2.45
CA ASP A 61 0.38 -5.89 -3.28
C ASP A 61 1.69 -5.11 -3.17
N SER A 62 2.37 -5.45 -2.08
CA SER A 62 3.81 -5.35 -1.89
C SER A 62 4.59 -4.79 -3.06
N SER A 63 5.00 -3.52 -2.93
CA SER A 63 5.97 -2.85 -3.79
C SER A 63 7.07 -3.82 -4.25
N ILE A 64 7.62 -3.64 -5.44
CA ILE A 64 8.74 -4.46 -5.96
C ILE A 64 9.85 -4.60 -4.90
N ARG A 65 10.07 -3.55 -4.09
CA ARG A 65 11.01 -3.56 -2.96
C ARG A 65 10.62 -4.60 -1.89
N GLU A 66 9.36 -4.63 -1.48
CA GLU A 66 8.85 -5.62 -0.53
C GLU A 66 8.88 -7.05 -1.08
N LEU A 67 8.62 -7.24 -2.38
CA LEU A 67 8.77 -8.54 -3.02
C LEU A 67 10.23 -9.02 -3.00
N LYS A 68 11.20 -8.12 -3.27
CA LYS A 68 12.63 -8.42 -3.16
C LYS A 68 13.04 -8.77 -1.73
N LEU A 69 12.51 -8.07 -0.72
CA LEU A 69 12.72 -8.41 0.69
C LEU A 69 12.16 -9.81 1.01
N LYS A 70 10.92 -10.11 0.58
CA LYS A 70 10.33 -11.45 0.73
C LYS A 70 11.20 -12.51 0.06
N ILE A 71 11.75 -12.27 -1.13
CA ILE A 71 12.67 -13.21 -1.79
C ILE A 71 13.92 -13.48 -0.93
N LYS A 72 14.51 -12.44 -0.32
CA LYS A 72 15.67 -12.60 0.57
C LYS A 72 15.35 -13.49 1.78
N THR A 73 14.20 -13.26 2.44
CA THR A 73 13.76 -14.08 3.57
C THR A 73 13.52 -15.54 3.19
N VAL A 74 12.88 -15.80 2.03
CA VAL A 74 12.58 -17.16 1.57
C VAL A 74 13.85 -17.90 1.15
N LYS A 75 14.86 -17.19 0.63
CA LYS A 75 16.19 -17.77 0.35
C LYS A 75 16.87 -18.24 1.64
N ALA A 76 16.89 -17.40 2.68
CA ALA A 76 17.45 -17.78 3.98
C ALA A 76 16.76 -19.04 4.53
N LYS A 77 15.42 -19.08 4.52
CA LYS A 77 14.64 -20.27 4.93
C LYS A 77 14.95 -21.52 4.11
N ARG A 78 15.35 -21.37 2.84
CA ARG A 78 15.74 -22.50 2.00
C ARG A 78 17.10 -23.04 2.43
N VAL A 79 18.04 -22.17 2.77
CA VAL A 79 19.37 -22.59 3.27
C VAL A 79 19.20 -23.38 4.56
N THR A 80 18.43 -22.85 5.52
CA THR A 80 18.14 -23.56 6.78
C THR A 80 17.42 -24.89 6.56
N ALA A 81 16.53 -24.98 5.56
CA ALA A 81 15.85 -26.22 5.22
C ALA A 81 16.77 -27.25 4.55
N LEU A 82 17.82 -26.80 3.86
CA LEU A 82 18.86 -27.69 3.31
C LEU A 82 19.81 -28.18 4.41
N GLU A 83 20.19 -27.30 5.34
CA GLU A 83 20.98 -27.67 6.52
C GLU A 83 20.26 -28.68 7.42
N ALA A 84 18.92 -28.61 7.48
CA ALA A 84 18.08 -29.55 8.21
C ALA A 84 17.67 -30.80 7.39
N ASP A 85 18.33 -31.07 6.25
CA ASP A 85 18.03 -32.17 5.31
C ASP A 85 16.55 -32.32 4.89
N ASN A 86 15.78 -31.24 5.00
CA ASN A 86 14.36 -31.24 4.64
C ASN A 86 14.18 -30.92 3.15
N ALA A 87 14.44 -31.92 2.32
CA ALA A 87 14.36 -31.82 0.87
C ALA A 87 12.98 -31.35 0.36
N LYS A 88 11.88 -31.82 0.98
CA LYS A 88 10.51 -31.41 0.63
C LYS A 88 10.32 -29.91 0.84
N MET A 89 10.75 -29.40 2.00
CA MET A 89 10.62 -27.98 2.32
C MET A 89 11.53 -27.11 1.43
N ALA A 90 12.77 -27.55 1.17
CA ALA A 90 13.67 -26.84 0.27
C ALA A 90 13.10 -26.70 -1.16
N LEU A 91 12.39 -27.73 -1.65
CA LEU A 91 11.74 -27.73 -2.97
C LEU A 91 10.53 -26.77 -3.02
N ILE A 92 9.70 -26.75 -1.98
CA ILE A 92 8.59 -25.81 -1.84
C ILE A 92 9.11 -24.37 -1.85
N LEU A 93 10.15 -24.09 -1.07
CA LEU A 93 10.76 -22.77 -0.98
C LEU A 93 11.40 -22.35 -2.32
N ARG A 94 12.05 -23.27 -3.06
CA ARG A 94 12.54 -23.02 -4.42
C ARG A 94 11.41 -22.57 -5.35
N ARG A 95 10.28 -23.28 -5.36
CA ARG A 95 9.11 -22.93 -6.19
C ARG A 95 8.54 -21.56 -5.80
N ARG A 96 8.47 -21.26 -4.50
CA ARG A 96 8.00 -19.96 -3.99
C ARG A 96 8.91 -18.80 -4.42
N ILE A 97 10.23 -18.99 -4.38
CA ILE A 97 11.21 -18.01 -4.90
C ILE A 97 10.96 -17.74 -6.39
N SER A 98 10.78 -18.78 -7.21
CA SER A 98 10.52 -18.62 -8.65
C SER A 98 9.23 -17.82 -8.92
N ARG A 99 8.15 -18.10 -8.19
CA ARG A 99 6.88 -17.35 -8.31
C ARG A 99 7.07 -15.88 -7.93
N LEU A 100 7.77 -15.60 -6.83
CA LEU A 100 8.06 -14.23 -6.40
C LEU A 100 8.94 -13.49 -7.42
N LYS A 101 9.96 -14.13 -7.99
CA LYS A 101 10.79 -13.55 -9.06
C LYS A 101 9.98 -13.22 -10.32
N LYS A 102 8.99 -14.05 -10.67
CA LYS A 102 8.07 -13.75 -11.79
C LYS A 102 7.20 -12.53 -11.48
N LYS A 103 6.72 -12.38 -10.23
CA LYS A 103 5.95 -11.21 -9.80
C LYS A 103 6.76 -9.91 -9.79
N THR A 104 8.07 -9.97 -9.55
CA THR A 104 8.93 -8.76 -9.61
C THR A 104 9.31 -8.31 -11.02
N ARG A 105 9.03 -9.11 -12.05
CA ARG A 105 9.34 -8.83 -13.46
C ARG A 105 8.12 -8.38 -14.27
N ARG A 106 6.93 -8.49 -13.70
CA ARG A 106 5.69 -7.94 -14.24
C ARG A 106 5.53 -6.52 -13.70
#